data_AF-A0A8H7CD02-F1
#
_entry.id   AF-A0A8H7CD02-F1
#
_cell.length_a   1.000
_cell.length_b   1.000
_cell.length_c   1.000
_cell.angle_alpha   90.00
_cell.angle_beta   90.00
_cell.angle_gamma   90.00
#
_symmetry.space_group_name_H-M   'P 1'
#
loop_
_entity.id
_entity.type
_entity.pdbx_description
1 polymer ?
#
loop_
_entity_poly.entity_id
_entity_poly.type
_entity_poly.pdbx_seq_one_letter_code
_entity_poly.pdbx_strand_id
1 'polypeptide(L)'
;MKPPPKPAARPRRTHCTMCNTRFIPEERLIIEGDCPTCGVVVCESCVVHERRGTCYCENSNFGRPYCLMEPRWYHASSSPIWKPYRGDRHPAKEYCDDRYPEEPREDAPRACGNCGKLERCFKKEYLG
;
A
#
# COMPACT_ATOMS: atom_id res chain seq x y z
N MET A 1 -3.27 23.09 25.64
CA MET A 1 -2.91 22.20 24.52
C MET A 1 -2.88 20.76 25.02
N LYS A 2 -3.60 19.83 24.38
CA LYS A 2 -3.50 18.40 24.71
C LYS A 2 -2.16 17.87 24.18
N PRO A 3 -1.39 17.09 24.96
CA PRO A 3 -0.19 16.45 24.44
C PRO A 3 -0.55 15.49 23.30
N PRO A 4 0.34 15.30 22.30
CA PRO A 4 0.10 14.36 21.22
C PRO A 4 -0.08 12.95 21.81
N PRO A 5 -0.93 12.10 21.20
CA PRO A 5 -1.11 10.72 21.65
C PRO A 5 0.23 9.99 21.65
N LYS A 6 0.45 9.15 22.66
CA LYS A 6 1.62 8.25 22.70
C LYS A 6 1.67 7.44 21.39
N PRO A 7 2.86 7.26 20.79
CA PRO A 7 3.01 6.39 19.63
C PRO A 7 2.44 5.01 19.96
N ALA A 8 1.60 4.47 19.08
CA ALA A 8 1.11 3.10 19.25
C ALA A 8 2.30 2.14 19.37
N ALA A 9 2.23 1.21 20.32
CA ALA A 9 3.24 0.17 20.44
C ALA A 9 3.35 -0.57 19.10
N ARG A 10 4.58 -0.78 18.60
CA ARG A 10 4.79 -1.49 17.33
C ARG A 10 4.17 -2.89 17.43
N PRO A 11 3.49 -3.38 16.39
CA PRO A 11 2.94 -4.73 16.37
C PRO A 11 4.01 -5.79 16.63
N ARG A 12 3.61 -6.90 17.26
CA ARG A 12 4.47 -8.09 17.39
C ARG A 12 4.76 -8.67 16.00
N ARG A 13 5.98 -9.16 15.80
CA ARG A 13 6.42 -9.75 14.53
C ARG A 13 6.25 -11.28 14.44
N THR A 14 5.78 -11.91 15.52
CA THR A 14 5.56 -13.37 15.57
C THR A 14 4.22 -13.82 15.00
N HIS A 15 3.32 -12.88 14.71
CA HIS A 15 1.97 -13.15 14.20
C HIS A 15 1.63 -12.14 13.12
N CYS A 16 0.80 -12.56 12.16
CA CYS A 16 0.17 -11.65 11.22
C CYS A 16 -0.62 -10.58 12.00
N THR A 17 -0.35 -9.31 11.72
CA THR A 17 -1.01 -8.18 12.39
C THR A 17 -2.51 -8.12 12.09
N MET A 18 -2.96 -8.76 11.01
CA MET A 18 -4.33 -8.65 10.51
C MET A 18 -5.24 -9.84 10.85
N CYS A 19 -4.73 -11.07 10.80
CA CYS A 19 -5.50 -12.28 11.13
C CYS A 19 -5.02 -12.99 12.39
N ASN A 20 -3.94 -12.50 13.02
CA ASN A 20 -3.33 -13.07 14.20
C ASN A 20 -2.82 -14.52 14.05
N THR A 21 -2.70 -15.03 12.83
CA THR A 21 -2.03 -16.32 12.57
C THR A 21 -0.56 -16.22 12.97
N ARG A 22 -0.06 -17.20 13.71
CA ARG A 22 1.36 -17.31 14.08
C ARG A 22 2.19 -17.60 12.84
N PHE A 23 3.31 -16.90 12.66
CA PHE A 23 4.28 -17.27 11.63
C PHE A 23 5.06 -18.49 12.12
N ILE A 24 5.02 -19.57 11.33
CA ILE A 24 5.71 -20.83 11.62
C ILE A 24 6.77 -21.00 10.53
N PRO A 25 8.07 -20.88 10.85
CA PRO A 25 9.14 -20.93 9.86
C PRO A 25 9.13 -22.22 9.01
N GLU A 26 8.76 -23.36 9.60
CA GLU A 26 8.76 -24.65 8.90
C GLU A 26 7.56 -24.82 7.93
N GLU A 27 6.46 -24.10 8.11
CA GLU A 27 5.20 -24.29 7.34
C GLU A 27 5.05 -23.34 6.15
N ARG A 28 6.12 -22.67 5.72
CA ARG A 28 6.10 -21.65 4.63
C ARG A 28 5.14 -20.48 4.87
N LEU A 29 4.64 -20.29 6.09
CA LEU A 29 3.90 -19.08 6.48
C LEU A 29 4.89 -17.92 6.64
N ILE A 30 5.30 -17.36 5.50
CA ILE A 30 6.27 -16.27 5.39
C ILE A 30 5.57 -14.91 5.63
N ILE A 31 6.35 -13.94 6.11
CA ILE A 31 5.93 -12.54 6.15
C ILE A 31 5.99 -12.01 4.71
N GLU A 32 4.83 -11.86 4.08
CA GLU A 32 4.72 -11.36 2.70
C GLU A 32 4.66 -9.83 2.62
N GLY A 33 4.18 -9.19 3.67
CA GLY A 33 4.22 -7.73 3.78
C GLY A 33 4.85 -7.31 5.10
N ASP A 34 5.88 -6.47 5.04
CA ASP A 34 6.57 -5.91 6.20
C ASP A 34 6.69 -4.38 6.04
N CYS A 35 6.00 -3.63 6.89
CA CYS A 35 6.08 -2.18 6.88
C CYS A 35 7.10 -1.69 7.92
N PRO A 36 8.28 -1.18 7.51
CA PRO A 36 9.24 -0.63 8.46
C PRO A 36 8.70 0.60 9.20
N THR A 37 7.76 1.34 8.59
CA THR A 37 7.20 2.58 9.15
C THR A 37 6.23 2.29 10.31
N CYS A 38 5.15 1.53 10.06
CA CYS A 38 4.13 1.26 11.09
C CYS A 38 4.30 -0.10 11.80
N GLY A 39 5.27 -0.92 11.39
CA GLY A 39 5.57 -2.21 11.99
C GLY A 39 4.57 -3.33 11.69
N VAL A 40 3.58 -3.06 10.83
CA VAL A 40 2.63 -4.08 10.35
C VAL A 40 3.39 -5.17 9.61
N VAL A 41 3.14 -6.41 9.98
CA VAL A 41 3.55 -7.61 9.25
C VAL A 41 2.34 -8.45 8.88
N VAL A 42 2.29 -9.00 7.66
CA VAL A 42 1.15 -9.78 7.17
C VAL A 42 1.58 -11.07 6.48
N CYS A 43 0.73 -12.10 6.58
CA CYS A 43 0.88 -13.34 5.80
C CYS A 43 0.39 -13.17 4.35
N GLU A 44 0.69 -14.15 3.52
CA GLU A 44 0.27 -14.24 2.12
C GLU A 44 -1.24 -14.01 1.93
N SER A 45 -2.08 -14.68 2.72
CA SER A 45 -3.53 -14.52 2.59
C SER A 45 -4.01 -13.10 2.94
N CYS A 46 -3.27 -12.38 3.80
CA CYS A 46 -3.63 -11.03 4.21
C CYS A 46 -3.07 -9.96 3.26
N VAL A 47 -1.94 -10.18 2.59
CA VAL A 47 -1.26 -9.13 1.79
C VAL A 47 -2.11 -8.64 0.61
N VAL A 48 -2.97 -9.50 0.05
CA VAL A 48 -3.88 -9.18 -1.06
C VAL A 48 -5.36 -9.13 -0.66
N HIS A 49 -5.67 -9.20 0.63
CA HIS A 49 -7.04 -9.27 1.13
C HIS A 49 -7.74 -7.90 1.06
N GLU A 50 -9.02 -7.83 0.64
CA GLU A 50 -9.80 -6.57 0.58
C GLU A 50 -9.57 -5.70 1.81
N ARG A 51 -9.95 -6.19 2.98
CA ARG A 51 -9.96 -5.39 4.23
C ARG A 51 -8.66 -5.42 5.03
N ARG A 52 -7.71 -6.28 4.65
CA ARG A 52 -6.52 -6.62 5.47
C ARG A 52 -5.19 -6.44 4.72
N GLY A 53 -5.23 -6.23 3.41
CA GLY A 53 -4.06 -6.05 2.53
C GLY A 53 -3.50 -4.64 2.52
N THR A 54 -3.68 -3.89 3.60
CA THR A 54 -3.19 -2.52 3.72
C THR A 54 -2.65 -2.26 5.11
N CYS A 55 -1.45 -1.67 5.19
CA CYS A 55 -0.86 -1.24 6.46
C CYS A 55 -1.47 0.08 6.97
N TYR A 56 -1.06 0.57 8.14
CA TYR A 56 -1.61 1.81 8.71
C TYR A 56 -1.12 3.11 8.06
N CYS A 57 -0.23 3.03 7.07
CA CYS A 57 0.34 4.21 6.42
C CYS A 57 -0.64 4.76 5.37
N GLU A 58 -0.78 6.09 5.34
CA GLU A 58 -1.71 6.77 4.44
C GLU A 58 -1.27 6.73 2.98
N ASN A 59 0.04 6.87 2.74
CA ASN A 59 0.62 7.10 1.42
C ASN A 59 1.49 5.94 0.90
N SER A 60 1.53 4.83 1.62
CA SER A 60 2.31 3.64 1.29
C SER A 60 1.63 2.37 1.76
N ASN A 61 1.89 1.25 1.09
CA ASN A 61 1.55 -0.07 1.57
C ASN A 61 2.80 -0.88 1.85
N PHE A 62 2.92 -1.44 3.06
CA PHE A 62 4.05 -2.28 3.47
C PHE A 62 5.42 -1.69 3.10
N GLY A 63 5.60 -0.38 3.37
CA GLY A 63 6.83 0.35 3.06
C GLY A 63 6.98 0.86 1.62
N ARG A 64 6.13 0.41 0.68
CA ARG A 64 6.17 0.88 -0.72
C ARG A 64 5.17 2.03 -0.94
N PRO A 65 5.60 3.20 -1.44
CA PRO A 65 4.70 4.30 -1.76
C PRO A 65 3.63 3.87 -2.78
N TYR A 66 2.36 4.23 -2.54
CA TYR A 66 1.27 3.88 -3.45
C TYR A 66 1.50 4.42 -4.86
N CYS A 67 2.16 5.57 -5.00
CA CYS A 67 2.42 6.14 -6.31
C CYS A 67 3.36 5.31 -7.18
N LEU A 68 4.15 4.42 -6.59
CA LEU A 68 5.03 3.49 -7.32
C LEU A 68 4.41 2.12 -7.52
N MET A 69 3.15 1.94 -7.10
CA MET A 69 2.42 0.69 -7.19
C MET A 69 1.30 0.83 -8.21
N GLU A 70 1.06 -0.25 -8.94
CA GLU A 70 -0.13 -0.33 -9.76
C GLU A 70 -1.41 -0.19 -8.93
N PRO A 71 -2.46 0.42 -9.50
CA PRO A 71 -3.80 0.33 -8.94
C PRO A 71 -4.21 -1.14 -8.72
N ARG A 72 -4.60 -1.48 -7.50
CA ARG A 72 -5.14 -2.81 -7.13
C ARG A 72 -6.32 -2.61 -6.21
N TRP A 73 -7.33 -3.46 -6.33
CA TRP A 73 -8.61 -3.35 -5.60
C TRP A 73 -8.46 -3.41 -4.07
N TYR A 74 -7.39 -4.04 -3.56
CA TYR A 74 -7.10 -4.14 -2.12
C TYR A 74 -6.19 -3.01 -1.58
N HIS A 75 -5.76 -2.06 -2.41
CA HIS A 75 -4.98 -0.91 -1.95
C HIS A 75 -5.89 0.14 -1.30
N ALA A 76 -5.72 0.39 0.01
CA ALA A 76 -6.48 1.37 0.77
C ALA A 76 -5.59 2.44 1.43
N SER A 77 -6.09 3.65 1.65
CA SER A 77 -5.42 4.62 2.53
C SER A 77 -5.81 4.31 3.98
N SER A 78 -4.79 4.07 4.83
CA SER A 78 -4.85 3.93 6.29
C SER A 78 -5.98 3.07 6.91
N SER A 79 -5.62 1.89 7.42
CA SER A 79 -6.45 1.07 8.33
C SER A 79 -6.61 1.77 9.71
N PRO A 80 -7.74 1.63 10.47
CA PRO A 80 -8.70 0.53 10.48
C PRO A 80 -9.94 0.67 9.59
N ILE A 81 -10.28 1.87 9.12
CA ILE A 81 -11.43 2.03 8.22
C ILE A 81 -10.93 1.91 6.80
N TRP A 82 -11.23 0.79 6.15
CA TRP A 82 -10.86 0.57 4.76
C TRP A 82 -11.44 1.66 3.86
N LYS A 83 -10.56 2.43 3.22
CA LYS A 83 -10.91 3.41 2.17
C LYS A 83 -9.99 3.18 0.97
N PRO A 84 -10.52 2.95 -0.24
CA PRO A 84 -9.68 2.79 -1.43
C PRO A 84 -8.69 3.93 -1.57
N TYR A 85 -7.43 3.61 -1.89
CA TYR A 85 -6.45 4.64 -2.18
C TYR A 85 -6.73 5.26 -3.55
N ARG A 86 -7.15 6.53 -3.57
CA ARG A 86 -7.48 7.31 -4.78
C ARG A 86 -6.42 8.36 -5.15
N GLY A 87 -5.25 8.32 -4.51
CA GLY A 87 -4.16 9.25 -4.79
C GLY A 87 -3.44 8.94 -6.11
N ASP A 88 -2.48 9.78 -6.46
CA ASP A 88 -1.76 9.65 -7.73
C ASP A 88 -0.87 8.42 -7.80
N ARG A 89 -0.75 7.88 -9.02
CA ARG A 89 0.10 6.74 -9.34
C ARG A 89 0.90 6.98 -10.60
N HIS A 90 2.14 6.53 -10.60
CA HIS A 90 3.10 6.57 -11.69
C HIS A 90 4.09 5.38 -11.56
N PRO A 91 3.62 4.11 -11.42
CA PRO A 91 4.51 2.95 -11.42
C PRO A 91 5.38 2.94 -12.68
N ALA A 92 6.60 2.39 -12.67
CA ALA A 92 7.39 2.33 -13.91
C ALA A 92 6.67 1.51 -15.00
N LYS A 93 6.87 1.84 -16.28
CA LYS A 93 6.15 1.22 -17.40
C LYS A 93 6.33 -0.31 -17.43
N GLU A 94 7.52 -0.80 -17.07
CA GLU A 94 7.84 -2.22 -16.94
C GLU A 94 7.03 -2.97 -15.87
N TYR A 95 6.43 -2.24 -14.93
CA TYR A 95 5.58 -2.80 -13.88
C TYR A 95 4.09 -2.58 -14.17
N CYS A 96 3.75 -1.99 -15.31
CA CYS A 96 2.37 -1.88 -15.75
C CYS A 96 1.98 -3.17 -16.47
N ASP A 97 0.90 -3.79 -16.00
CA ASP A 97 0.24 -4.93 -16.63
C ASP A 97 -0.37 -4.52 -17.99
N ASP A 98 -0.51 -5.48 -18.90
CA ASP A 98 -1.10 -5.34 -20.24
C ASP A 98 -2.58 -4.92 -20.23
N ARG A 99 -3.18 -4.85 -19.04
CA ARG A 99 -4.54 -4.33 -18.80
C ARG A 99 -4.69 -2.83 -19.06
N TYR A 100 -3.60 -2.09 -19.17
CA TYR A 100 -3.64 -0.66 -19.47
C TYR A 100 -3.44 -0.39 -20.97
N PRO A 101 -4.10 0.64 -21.53
CA PRO A 101 -3.82 1.08 -22.90
C PRO A 101 -2.35 1.55 -23.03
N GLU A 102 -1.88 1.76 -24.26
CA GLU A 102 -0.51 2.25 -24.51
C GLU A 102 -0.19 3.55 -23.78
N GLU A 103 -1.21 4.42 -23.57
CA GLU A 103 -1.08 5.72 -22.93
C GLU A 103 -2.02 5.89 -21.71
N PRO A 104 -1.75 5.20 -20.59
CA PRO A 104 -2.58 5.29 -19.39
C PRO A 104 -2.25 6.52 -18.54
N ARG A 105 -1.35 7.39 -19.02
CA ARG A 105 -0.79 8.52 -18.29
C ARG A 105 -1.28 9.84 -18.86
N GLU A 106 -1.32 10.84 -18.01
CA GLU A 106 -1.54 12.22 -18.38
C GLU A 106 -0.50 12.70 -19.40
N ASP A 107 -0.91 13.59 -20.30
CA ASP A 107 -0.10 14.06 -21.42
C ASP A 107 1.08 14.93 -20.95
N ALA A 108 0.84 15.75 -19.93
CA ALA A 108 1.81 16.66 -19.34
C ALA A 108 2.21 16.19 -17.92
N PRO A 109 3.49 16.32 -17.54
CA PRO A 109 3.91 16.02 -16.18
C PRO A 109 3.36 17.07 -15.19
N ARG A 110 3.03 16.63 -13.99
CA ARG A 110 2.62 17.50 -12.87
C ARG A 110 3.16 16.96 -11.55
N ALA A 111 3.09 17.77 -10.49
CA ALA A 111 3.46 17.31 -9.16
C ALA A 111 2.54 16.16 -8.72
N CYS A 112 3.14 15.04 -8.33
CA CYS A 112 2.44 13.90 -7.77
C CYS A 112 1.91 14.25 -6.37
N GLY A 113 0.61 14.06 -6.14
CA GLY A 113 -0.03 14.30 -4.84
C GLY A 113 0.40 13.34 -3.73
N ASN A 114 1.14 12.27 -4.03
CA ASN A 114 1.73 11.38 -3.03
C ASN A 114 3.18 11.78 -2.69
N CYS A 115 4.05 11.86 -3.71
CA CYS A 115 5.50 12.02 -3.49
C CYS A 115 6.07 13.40 -3.87
N GLY A 116 5.25 14.30 -4.44
CA GLY A 116 5.65 15.65 -4.86
C GLY A 116 6.50 15.71 -6.14
N LYS A 117 6.97 14.59 -6.68
CA LYS A 117 7.79 14.56 -7.90
C LYS A 117 6.99 15.01 -9.13
N LEU A 118 7.67 15.68 -10.05
CA LEU A 118 7.13 16.08 -11.34
C LEU A 118 7.13 14.88 -12.29
N GLU A 119 5.99 14.26 -12.51
CA GLU A 119 5.85 12.99 -13.25
C GLU A 119 4.58 12.96 -14.10
N ARG A 120 4.56 12.10 -15.11
CA ARG A 120 3.32 11.75 -15.83
C ARG A 120 2.54 10.71 -15.02
N CYS A 121 1.57 11.18 -14.25
CA CYS A 121 0.70 10.34 -13.44
C CYS A 121 -0.32 9.60 -14.30
N PHE A 122 -0.85 8.49 -13.80
CA PHE A 122 -1.97 7.77 -14.42
C PHE A 122 -3.20 8.68 -14.51
N LYS A 123 -3.93 8.59 -15.63
CA LYS A 123 -5.23 9.27 -15.77
C LYS A 123 -6.20 8.74 -14.71
N LYS A 124 -7.08 9.61 -14.19
CA LYS A 124 -7.95 9.29 -13.05
C LYS A 124 -8.88 8.10 -13.31
N GLU A 125 -9.32 7.91 -14.55
CA GLU A 125 -10.15 6.77 -14.98
C GLU A 125 -9.50 5.40 -14.77
N TYR A 126 -8.16 5.34 -14.63
CA TYR A 126 -7.42 4.09 -14.42
C TYR A 126 -7.07 3.79 -12.96
N LEU A 127 -7.50 4.64 -12.01
CA LEU A 127 -7.10 4.54 -10.60
C LEU A 127 -8.04 3.68 -9.72
N GLY A 128 -9.18 3.23 -10.25
CA GLY A 128 -10.19 2.42 -9.53
C GLY A 128 -11.12 3.23 -8.61
#